data_AF-A0A8J7AIN2-F1
#
_entry.id   AF-A0A8J7AIN2-F1
#
_cell.length_a   1.000
_cell.length_b   1.000
_cell.length_c   1.000
_cell.angle_alpha   90.00
_cell.angle_beta   90.00
_cell.angle_gamma   90.00
#
_symmetry.space_group_name_H-M   'P 1'
#
loop_
_entity.id
_entity.type
_entity.pdbx_description
1 polymer ?
#
loop_
_entity_poly.entity_id
_entity_poly.type
_entity_poly.pdbx_seq_one_letter_code
_entity_poly.pdbx_strand_id
1 'polypeptide(L)' 'MQQKYVSKKVAPIQYFLRQYNSEAGRVTRGWGTTPFMAFLMVMLFLFLLIILQLYNGTILLDGVNVNWPGPNL' A
#
# COMPACT_ATOMS: atom_id res chain seq x y z
N MET A 1 15.52 2.95 -38.47
CA MET A 1 14.33 2.07 -38.40
C MET A 1 13.11 2.93 -38.68
N GLN A 2 12.33 2.63 -39.72
CA GLN A 2 11.12 3.38 -40.08
C GLN A 2 9.99 2.98 -39.10
N GLN A 3 9.44 3.91 -38.31
CA GLN A 3 8.31 3.59 -37.42
C GLN A 3 7.05 3.40 -38.27
N LYS A 4 6.54 2.17 -38.32
CA LYS A 4 5.27 1.82 -38.96
C LYS A 4 4.14 2.53 -38.22
N TYR A 5 3.43 3.45 -38.89
CA TYR A 5 2.29 4.15 -38.29
C TYR A 5 1.15 3.17 -38.00
N VAL A 6 0.84 2.99 -36.72
CA VAL A 6 -0.30 2.18 -36.26
C VAL A 6 -1.45 3.11 -35.93
N SER A 7 -2.59 2.91 -36.62
CA SER A 7 -3.79 3.72 -36.39
C SER A 7 -4.29 3.57 -34.96
N LYS A 8 -4.45 4.71 -34.27
CA LYS A 8 -4.87 4.75 -32.86
C LYS A 8 -6.39 4.60 -32.78
N LYS A 9 -6.86 3.43 -32.34
CA LYS A 9 -8.26 3.24 -31.96
C LYS A 9 -8.52 4.05 -30.69
N VAL A 10 -9.56 4.89 -30.70
CA VAL A 10 -9.95 5.72 -29.56
C VAL A 10 -11.37 5.41 -29.11
N ALA A 11 -11.56 5.19 -27.81
CA ALA A 11 -12.88 5.05 -27.20
C ALA A 11 -13.38 6.40 -26.65
N PRO A 12 -14.69 6.68 -26.62
CA PRO A 12 -15.22 7.93 -26.05
C PRO A 12 -14.79 8.19 -24.60
N ILE A 13 -14.72 7.15 -23.76
CA ILE A 13 -14.25 7.28 -22.38
C ILE A 13 -12.76 7.62 -22.28
N GLN A 14 -11.97 7.31 -23.32
CA GLN A 14 -10.55 7.60 -23.36
C GLN A 14 -10.27 9.10 -23.27
N TYR A 15 -11.16 9.97 -23.75
CA TYR A 15 -10.96 11.41 -23.64
C TYR A 15 -10.89 11.88 -22.18
N PHE A 16 -11.72 11.30 -21.31
CA PHE A 16 -11.68 11.56 -19.87
C PHE A 16 -10.52 10.86 -19.17
N LEU A 17 -10.22 9.61 -19.56
CA LEU A 17 -9.22 8.81 -18.87
C LEU A 17 -7.78 9.10 -19.30
N ARG A 18 -7.57 9.68 -20.49
CA ARG A 18 -6.23 9.93 -21.04
C ARG A 18 -5.38 10.80 -20.14
N GLN A 19 -5.98 11.73 -19.40
CA GLN A 19 -5.25 12.59 -18.46
C GLN A 19 -4.56 11.78 -17.34
N TYR A 20 -5.20 10.72 -16.83
CA TYR A 20 -4.67 9.91 -15.73
C TYR A 20 -3.52 8.98 -16.14
N ASN A 21 -3.38 8.71 -17.44
CA ASN A 21 -2.29 7.88 -17.98
C ASN A 21 -1.27 8.71 -18.76
N SER A 22 -1.26 10.04 -18.58
CA SER A 22 -0.40 10.95 -19.35
C SER A 22 1.01 11.10 -18.79
N GLU A 23 1.22 10.79 -17.50
CA GLU A 23 2.48 10.99 -16.79
C GLU A 23 3.31 9.71 -16.62
N ALA A 24 3.03 8.67 -17.41
CA ALA A 24 3.79 7.43 -17.35
C ALA A 24 5.29 7.68 -17.63
N GLY A 25 6.15 7.27 -16.69
CA GLY A 25 7.60 7.52 -16.75
C GLY A 25 8.06 8.84 -16.14
N ARG A 26 7.15 9.71 -15.67
CA ARG A 26 7.52 10.88 -14.86
C ARG A 26 7.96 10.41 -13.48
N VAL A 27 9.17 10.79 -13.09
CA VAL A 27 9.75 10.45 -11.78
C VAL A 27 10.43 11.68 -11.17
N THR A 28 10.51 11.70 -9.84
CA THR A 28 11.27 12.72 -9.11
C THR A 28 12.75 12.33 -9.07
N ARG A 29 13.65 13.31 -9.21
CA ARG A 29 15.10 13.07 -9.16
C ARG A 29 15.57 12.75 -7.74
N GLY A 30 16.59 11.91 -7.62
CA GLY A 30 17.19 11.55 -6.32
C GLY A 30 16.31 10.61 -5.51
N TRP A 31 16.34 10.74 -4.18
CA TRP A 31 15.61 9.87 -3.26
C TRP A 31 14.13 10.23 -3.07
N GLY A 32 13.67 11.39 -3.58
CA GLY A 32 12.29 11.82 -3.46
C GLY A 32 11.74 11.65 -2.03
N THR A 33 10.61 10.94 -1.91
CA THR A 33 9.95 10.63 -0.63
C THR A 33 10.34 9.27 -0.05
N THR A 34 11.35 8.59 -0.59
CA THR A 34 11.78 7.25 -0.13
C THR A 34 12.11 7.20 1.37
N PRO A 35 12.81 8.18 1.98
CA PRO A 35 13.04 8.16 3.43
C PRO A 35 11.75 8.22 4.24
N PHE A 36 10.78 9.02 3.80
CA PHE A 36 9.46 9.10 4.44
C PHE A 36 8.66 7.81 4.27
N MET A 37 8.70 7.21 3.08
CA MET A 37 8.13 5.88 2.82
C MET A 37 8.74 4.83 3.76
N ALA A 38 10.07 4.79 3.90
CA ALA A 38 10.76 3.86 4.77
C ALA A 38 10.34 4.03 6.25
N PHE A 39 10.21 5.28 6.71
CA PHE A 39 9.68 5.57 8.05
C PHE A 39 8.27 4.99 8.24
N LEU A 40 7.35 5.24 7.30
CA LEU A 40 6.00 4.69 7.35
C LEU A 40 6.00 3.16 7.28
N MET A 41 6.88 2.55 6.48
CA MET A 41 7.04 1.10 6.40
C MET A 41 7.49 0.50 7.72
N VAL A 42 8.43 1.14 8.43
CA VAL A 42 8.86 0.69 9.77
C VAL A 42 7.73 0.81 10.78
N MET A 43 6.98 1.93 10.77
CA MET A 43 5.80 2.05 11.63
C MET A 43 4.75 0.97 11.33
N LEU A 44 4.47 0.71 10.04
CA LEU A 44 3.54 -0.34 9.63
C LEU A 44 4.05 -1.73 10.04
N PHE A 45 5.34 -2.00 9.86
CA PHE A 45 5.96 -3.25 10.27
C PHE A 45 5.84 -3.48 11.78
N LEU A 46 6.18 -2.48 12.59
CA LEU A 46 6.03 -2.55 14.04
C LEU A 46 4.57 -2.74 14.45
N PHE A 47 3.64 -2.02 13.82
CA PHE A 47 2.21 -2.20 14.04
C PHE A 47 1.76 -3.65 13.81
N LEU A 48 2.13 -4.23 12.66
CA LEU A 48 1.80 -5.62 12.33
C LEU A 48 2.46 -6.62 13.28
N LEU A 49 3.72 -6.38 13.64
CA LEU A 49 4.49 -7.23 14.54
C LEU A 49 3.91 -7.20 15.97
N ILE A 50 3.40 -6.06 16.43
CA ILE A 50 2.72 -5.93 17.73
C ILE A 50 1.42 -6.72 17.75
N ILE A 51 0.52 -6.50 16.77
CA ILE A 51 -0.77 -7.22 16.75
C ILE A 51 -0.57 -8.73 16.57
N LEU A 52 0.43 -9.15 15.81
CA LEU A 52 0.80 -10.55 15.65
C LEU A 52 1.24 -11.16 16.98
N GLN A 53 2.11 -10.48 17.73
CA GLN A 53 2.60 -10.97 19.01
C GLN A 53 1.52 -10.96 20.11
N LEU A 54 0.61 -9.98 20.09
CA LEU A 54 -0.56 -9.97 20.96
C LEU A 54 -1.45 -11.18 20.72
N TYR A 55 -1.74 -11.48 19.46
CA TYR A 55 -2.55 -12.66 19.11
C TYR A 55 -1.83 -13.97 19.41
N ASN A 56 -0.51 -14.01 19.24
CA ASN A 56 0.31 -15.19 19.58
C ASN A 56 0.51 -15.38 21.09
N GLY A 57 0.18 -14.38 21.92
CA GLY A 57 0.44 -14.42 23.37
C GLY A 57 1.92 -14.26 23.74
N THR A 58 2.78 -13.87 22.79
CA THR A 58 4.19 -13.52 23.06
C THR A 58 4.30 -12.20 23.82
N ILE A 59 3.45 -11.22 23.48
CA ILE A 59 3.27 -9.98 24.23
C ILE A 59 1.94 -10.05 24.97
N LEU A 60 1.96 -9.81 26.28
CA LEU A 60 0.78 -9.74 27.12
C LEU A 60 0.60 -8.29 27.59
N LEU A 61 -0.62 -7.77 27.47
CA LEU A 61 -0.99 -6.43 27.94
C LEU A 61 -2.08 -6.54 29.00
N ASP A 62 -1.88 -5.85 30.12
CA ASP A 62 -2.88 -5.81 31.19
C ASP A 62 -4.22 -5.27 30.66
N GLY A 63 -5.30 -5.98 30.97
CA GLY A 63 -6.65 -5.63 30.50
C GLY A 63 -6.97 -6.07 29.07
N VAL A 64 -6.04 -6.69 28.34
CA VAL A 64 -6.29 -7.24 27.00
C VAL A 64 -6.31 -8.77 27.07
N ASN A 65 -7.50 -9.36 26.98
CA ASN A 65 -7.67 -10.80 26.92
C ASN A 65 -8.06 -11.22 25.49
N VAL A 66 -7.14 -11.88 24.79
CA VAL A 66 -7.38 -12.43 23.44
C VAL A 66 -7.88 -13.88 23.56
N ASN A 67 -9.03 -14.05 24.18
CA ASN A 67 -9.74 -15.32 24.24
C ASN A 67 -11.21 -15.14 23.90
N TRP A 68 -11.86 -16.24 23.57
CA TRP A 68 -13.31 -16.26 23.44
C TRP A 68 -13.95 -15.91 24.80
N PRO A 69 -15.00 -15.08 24.83
CA PRO A 69 -15.84 -14.99 26.01
C PRO A 69 -16.40 -16.40 26.25
N GLY A 70 -15.92 -17.04 27.33
CA GLY A 70 -16.48 -18.31 27.77
C GLY A 70 -17.95 -18.13 28.18
N PRO A 71 -18.74 -19.22 28.25
CA PRO A 71 -20.04 -19.14 28.88
C PRO A 71 -19.84 -18.57 30.29
N ASN A 72 -20.63 -17.54 30.63
CA ASN A 72 -20.72 -17.02 32.00
C ASN A 72 -21.38 -18.11 32.87
N LEU A 73 -20.61 -19.10 33.30
CA LEU A 73 -20.97 -20.09 34.31
C LEU A 73 -20.11 -19.87 35.55
#